data_AF-N9N766-F1
#
_entry.id   AF-N9N766-F1
#
_cell.length_a   1.000
_cell.length_b   1.000
_cell.length_c   1.000
_cell.angle_alpha   90.00
_cell.angle_beta   90.00
_cell.angle_gamma   90.00
#
_symmetry.space_group_name_H-M   'P 1'
#
loop_
_entity.id
_entity.type
_entity.pdbx_description
1 polymer ?
#
loop_
_entity_poly.entity_id
_entity_poly.type
_entity_poly.pdbx_seq_one_letter_code
_entity_poly.pdbx_strand_id
1 'polypeptide(L)'
;ANENFEVRLSSQKVPGTETAHYAAMAVNKLEIISLNDASTSITGIKVNRGNCPVGSGEGYQNMRYGSIGHVFLRCDPQQVREVTLTTANGEYTFNMNGQ
;
A
#
# COMPACT_ATOMS: atom_id res chain seq x y z
N ALA A 1 10.75 -15.60 -11.42
CA ALA A 1 11.61 -15.18 -10.30
C ALA A 1 10.73 -14.99 -9.09
N ASN A 2 11.15 -15.40 -7.89
CA ASN A 2 10.40 -15.08 -6.68
C ASN A 2 10.70 -13.62 -6.34
N GLU A 3 9.70 -12.76 -6.43
CA GLU A 3 9.86 -11.38 -5.99
C GLU A 3 9.57 -11.27 -4.49
N ASN A 4 10.21 -10.30 -3.86
CA ASN A 4 10.11 -10.02 -2.45
C ASN A 4 9.80 -8.53 -2.23
N PHE A 5 8.88 -8.27 -1.31
CA PHE A 5 8.44 -6.93 -0.95
C PHE A 5 8.25 -6.84 0.55
N GLU A 6 8.45 -5.66 1.09
CA GLU A 6 7.95 -5.30 2.41
C GLU A 6 6.75 -4.36 2.24
N VAL A 7 5.72 -4.57 3.05
CA VAL A 7 4.48 -3.79 3.01
C VAL A 7 4.26 -3.16 4.38
N ARG A 8 3.96 -1.86 4.41
CA ARG A 8 3.74 -1.09 5.64
C ARG A 8 2.49 -0.25 5.52
N LEU A 9 1.80 -0.06 6.64
CA LEU A 9 0.69 0.89 6.76
C LEU A 9 1.20 2.17 7.42
N SER A 10 0.88 3.32 6.85
CA SER A 10 1.18 4.61 7.46
C SER A 10 -0.07 5.49 7.49
N SER A 11 -0.27 6.18 8.62
CA SER A 11 -1.36 7.14 8.81
C SER A 11 -0.79 8.47 9.21
N GLN A 12 -1.04 9.50 8.39
CA GLN A 12 -0.62 10.86 8.68
C GLN A 12 -1.84 11.72 8.97
N LYS A 13 -1.92 12.29 10.18
CA LYS A 13 -2.95 13.29 10.49
C LYS A 13 -2.81 14.48 9.55
N VAL A 14 -3.93 15.02 9.07
CA VAL A 14 -3.94 16.22 8.24
C VAL A 14 -4.06 17.45 9.15
N PRO A 15 -3.01 18.27 9.29
CA PRO A 15 -3.06 19.43 10.17
C PRO A 15 -4.18 20.39 9.75
N GLY A 16 -4.90 20.94 10.73
CA GLY A 16 -5.95 21.94 10.48
C GLY A 16 -7.31 21.37 10.02
N THR A 17 -7.49 20.04 9.99
CA THR A 17 -8.77 19.40 9.67
C THR A 17 -9.60 18.99 10.89
N GLU A 18 -9.12 19.26 12.11
CA GLU A 18 -9.76 18.78 13.34
C GLU A 18 -11.18 19.31 13.56
N THR A 19 -11.51 20.46 12.96
CA THR A 19 -12.85 21.10 13.01
C THR A 19 -13.60 21.01 11.68
N ALA A 20 -13.01 20.38 10.66
CA ALA A 20 -13.57 20.35 9.31
C ALA A 20 -14.56 19.19 9.18
N HIS A 21 -15.84 19.52 9.07
CA HIS A 21 -16.95 18.56 8.97
C HIS A 21 -16.87 17.57 7.79
N TYR A 22 -16.06 17.89 6.76
CA TYR A 22 -15.99 17.16 5.49
C TYR A 22 -14.57 16.80 5.05
N ALA A 23 -13.54 17.10 5.85
CA ALA A 23 -12.15 16.79 5.49
C ALA A 23 -11.70 15.48 6.15
N ALA A 24 -10.90 14.70 5.42
CA ALA A 24 -10.26 13.53 6.00
C ALA A 24 -9.28 13.98 7.10
N MET A 25 -9.53 13.54 8.33
CA MET A 25 -8.68 13.86 9.49
C MET A 25 -7.30 13.19 9.43
N ALA A 26 -7.18 12.13 8.62
CA ALA A 26 -5.93 11.43 8.36
C ALA A 26 -5.88 10.95 6.91
N VAL A 27 -4.66 10.91 6.37
CA VAL A 27 -4.31 10.29 5.10
C VAL A 27 -3.68 8.95 5.41
N ASN A 28 -4.36 7.88 5.01
CA ASN A 28 -3.88 6.51 5.18
C ASN A 28 -3.20 6.06 3.90
N LYS A 29 -2.02 5.48 4.03
CA LYS A 29 -1.20 4.99 2.92
C LYS A 29 -0.77 3.56 3.18
N LEU A 30 -0.63 2.84 2.08
CA LEU A 30 0.10 1.59 2.00
C LEU A 30 1.43 1.90 1.32
N GLU A 31 2.52 1.61 2.01
CA GLU A 31 3.87 1.73 1.50
C GLU A 31 4.35 0.35 1.07
N ILE A 32 4.92 0.27 -0.13
CA ILE A 32 5.41 -0.98 -0.71
C ILE A 32 6.87 -0.77 -1.04
N ILE A 33 7.73 -1.56 -0.41
CA ILE A 33 9.17 -1.47 -0.55
C ILE A 33 9.64 -2.68 -1.34
N SER A 34 10.31 -2.45 -2.46
CA SER A 34 10.88 -3.56 -3.25
C SER A 34 12.15 -4.07 -2.58
N LEU A 35 12.21 -5.38 -2.33
CA LEU A 35 13.40 -6.10 -1.88
C LEU A 35 14.00 -6.93 -3.03
N ASN A 36 13.65 -6.60 -4.27
CA ASN A 36 14.06 -7.34 -5.46
C ASN A 36 15.41 -6.83 -6.01
N ASP A 37 16.29 -7.77 -6.36
CA ASP A 37 17.54 -7.46 -7.07
C ASP A 37 17.26 -6.98 -8.51
N ALA A 38 16.35 -7.66 -9.21
CA ALA A 38 15.87 -7.25 -10.53
C ALA A 38 14.74 -6.22 -10.40
N SER A 39 14.62 -5.31 -11.37
CA SER A 39 13.52 -4.34 -11.32
C SER A 39 12.17 -4.99 -11.61
N THR A 40 11.14 -4.47 -10.95
CA THR A 40 9.76 -4.96 -11.09
C THR A 40 8.75 -3.82 -11.09
N SER A 41 7.52 -4.09 -11.50
CA SER A 41 6.42 -3.12 -11.43
C SER A 41 5.18 -3.79 -10.86
N ILE A 42 4.48 -3.06 -10.00
CA ILE A 42 3.20 -3.49 -9.45
C ILE A 42 2.11 -3.06 -10.43
N THR A 43 1.34 -4.03 -10.90
CA THR A 43 0.25 -3.85 -11.87
C THR A 43 -1.13 -3.96 -11.22
N GLY A 44 -1.21 -4.49 -10.00
CA GLY A 44 -2.45 -4.61 -9.24
C GLY A 44 -2.19 -4.59 -7.73
N ILE A 45 -3.13 -3.99 -6.99
CA ILE A 45 -3.13 -3.96 -5.53
C ILE A 45 -4.55 -4.26 -5.07
N LYS A 46 -4.70 -5.26 -4.19
CA LYS A 46 -5.96 -5.57 -3.51
C LYS A 46 -5.72 -5.57 -2.02
N VAL A 47 -6.56 -4.87 -1.28
CA VAL A 47 -6.52 -4.83 0.19
C VAL A 47 -7.77 -5.48 0.74
N ASN A 48 -7.63 -6.41 1.68
CA ASN A 48 -8.71 -7.25 2.21
C ASN A 48 -9.57 -7.86 1.09
N ARG A 49 -8.92 -8.49 0.10
CA ARG A 49 -9.57 -9.07 -1.09
C ARG A 49 -10.43 -8.09 -1.90
N GLY A 50 -10.16 -6.79 -1.78
CA GLY A 50 -10.90 -5.71 -2.46
C GLY A 50 -11.92 -4.99 -1.58
N ASN A 51 -12.12 -5.43 -0.33
CA ASN A 51 -13.05 -4.77 0.60
C ASN A 51 -12.53 -3.45 1.16
N CYS A 52 -11.23 -3.19 1.07
CA CYS A 52 -10.67 -1.87 1.31
C CYS A 52 -10.27 -1.24 -0.04
N PRO A 53 -11.02 -0.24 -0.53
CA PRO A 53 -10.68 0.40 -1.80
C PRO A 53 -9.34 1.15 -1.70
N VAL A 54 -8.54 1.01 -2.75
CA VAL A 54 -7.30 1.76 -2.93
C VAL A 54 -7.54 2.95 -3.86
N GLY A 55 -6.93 4.08 -3.54
CA GLY A 55 -6.98 5.31 -4.32
C GLY A 55 -5.87 5.39 -5.36
N SER A 56 -5.53 6.62 -5.74
CA SER A 56 -4.33 6.88 -6.54
C SER A 56 -3.06 6.52 -5.76
N GLY A 57 -1.99 6.28 -6.50
CA GLY A 57 -0.67 6.02 -5.95
C GLY A 57 0.41 6.27 -6.99
N GLU A 58 1.66 6.18 -6.55
CA GLU A 58 2.83 6.44 -7.37
C GLU A 58 4.05 5.63 -6.89
N GLY A 59 5.12 5.62 -7.69
CA GLY A 59 6.40 5.03 -7.30
C GLY A 59 6.49 3.50 -7.36
N TYR A 60 5.46 2.81 -7.87
CA TYR A 60 5.45 1.35 -8.01
C TYR A 60 5.68 0.84 -9.46
N GLN A 61 6.26 1.67 -10.32
CA GLN A 61 6.75 1.30 -11.65
C GLN A 61 8.27 1.23 -11.65
N ASN A 62 8.85 0.21 -12.29
CA ASN A 62 10.31 -0.03 -12.38
C ASN A 62 11.05 0.04 -11.02
N MET A 63 10.41 -0.48 -9.98
CA MET A 63 10.94 -0.54 -8.62
C MET A 63 12.21 -1.40 -8.58
N ARG A 64 13.30 -0.81 -8.10
CA ARG A 64 14.56 -1.50 -7.76
C ARG A 64 14.62 -1.73 -6.25
N TYR A 65 15.58 -2.54 -5.79
CA TYR A 65 15.85 -2.71 -4.36
C TYR A 65 15.84 -1.37 -3.61
N GLY A 66 15.05 -1.28 -2.53
CA GLY A 66 14.89 -0.08 -1.70
C GLY A 66 13.94 0.99 -2.26
N SER A 67 13.40 0.82 -3.48
CA SER A 67 12.38 1.74 -4.01
C SER A 67 11.08 1.61 -3.23
N ILE A 68 10.42 2.74 -2.98
CA ILE A 68 9.17 2.81 -2.21
C ILE A 68 8.06 3.35 -3.11
N GLY A 69 7.01 2.55 -3.26
CA GLY A 69 5.74 2.96 -3.85
C GLY A 69 4.71 3.25 -2.77
N HIS A 70 3.80 4.19 -3.03
CA HIS A 70 2.73 4.55 -2.11
C HIS A 70 1.38 4.49 -2.79
N VAL A 71 0.36 3.99 -2.10
CA VAL A 71 -1.04 4.09 -2.53
C VAL A 71 -1.92 4.54 -1.38
N PHE A 72 -2.89 5.41 -1.66
CA PHE A 72 -3.85 5.85 -0.64
C PHE A 72 -4.84 4.74 -0.32
N LEU A 73 -5.11 4.53 0.96
CA LEU A 73 -6.17 3.65 1.43
C LEU A 73 -7.44 4.46 1.67
N ARG A 74 -8.59 3.95 1.22
CA ARG A 74 -9.92 4.54 1.47
C ARG A 74 -10.70 3.81 2.56
N CYS A 75 -9.99 3.07 3.40
CA CYS A 75 -10.53 2.43 4.60
C CYS A 75 -9.70 2.81 5.83
N ASP A 76 -10.16 2.38 7.00
CA ASP A 76 -9.39 2.44 8.23
C ASP A 76 -8.22 1.44 8.17
N PRO A 77 -6.96 1.88 8.29
CA PRO A 77 -5.79 1.00 8.25
C PRO A 77 -5.78 -0.02 9.38
N GLN A 78 -6.42 0.23 10.53
CA GLN A 78 -6.53 -0.74 11.62
C GLN A 78 -7.36 -1.98 11.24
N GLN A 79 -8.18 -1.85 10.18
CA GLN A 79 -9.01 -2.93 9.64
C GLN A 79 -8.32 -3.70 8.52
N VAL A 80 -7.12 -3.28 8.09
CA VAL A 80 -6.35 -4.02 7.08
C VAL A 80 -5.84 -5.32 7.71
N ARG A 81 -6.09 -6.43 7.02
CA ARG A 81 -5.75 -7.80 7.44
C ARG A 81 -4.88 -8.49 6.40
N GLU A 82 -5.03 -8.10 5.13
CA GLU A 82 -4.36 -8.73 4.00
C GLU A 82 -4.11 -7.71 2.89
N VAL A 83 -2.94 -7.79 2.27
CA VAL A 83 -2.61 -7.06 1.03
C VAL A 83 -2.10 -8.04 -0.01
N THR A 84 -2.67 -8.00 -1.21
CA THR A 84 -2.19 -8.75 -2.37
C THR A 84 -1.62 -7.80 -3.40
N LEU A 85 -0.38 -8.01 -3.79
CA LEU A 85 0.30 -7.31 -4.87
C LEU A 85 0.35 -8.21 -6.11
N THR A 86 0.03 -7.66 -7.27
CA THR A 86 0.16 -8.33 -8.56
C THR A 86 1.29 -7.68 -9.34
N THR A 87 2.17 -8.50 -9.91
CA THR A 87 3.25 -8.09 -10.83
C THR A 87 3.16 -8.90 -12.12
N ALA A 88 4.10 -8.68 -13.04
CA ALA A 88 4.25 -9.55 -14.21
C ALA A 88 4.69 -10.99 -13.85
N ASN A 89 5.28 -11.19 -12.67
CA ASN A 89 5.85 -12.47 -12.25
C ASN A 89 4.91 -13.28 -11.33
N GLY A 90 3.86 -12.68 -10.78
CA GLY A 90 2.87 -13.39 -9.97
C GLY A 90 2.06 -12.52 -9.03
N GLU A 91 1.36 -13.17 -8.09
CA GLU A 91 0.64 -12.53 -6.99
C GLU A 91 1.32 -12.86 -5.65
N TYR A 92 1.49 -11.84 -4.81
CA TYR A 92 2.16 -11.92 -3.52
C TYR A 92 1.22 -11.39 -2.44
N THR A 93 0.86 -12.24 -1.48
CA THR A 93 -0.09 -11.90 -0.42
C THR A 93 0.61 -11.78 0.93
N PHE A 94 0.37 -10.66 1.61
CA PHE A 94 0.96 -10.28 2.88
C PHE A 94 -0.14 -10.25 3.93
N ASN A 95 0.09 -10.93 5.05
CA ASN A 95 -0.80 -10.87 6.20
C ASN A 95 -0.39 -9.69 7.10
N MET A 96 -1.36 -8.85 7.43
CA MET A 96 -1.15 -7.61 8.19
C MET A 96 -1.64 -7.73 9.65
N ASN A 97 -2.05 -8.93 10.09
CA ASN A 97 -2.48 -9.16 11.47
C ASN A 97 -1.30 -8.98 12.43
N GLY A 98 -1.39 -7.98 13.30
CA GLY A 98 -0.39 -7.73 14.36
C GLY A 98 0.65 -6.65 14.04
N GLN A 99 0.49 -5.91 12.94
CA GLN A 99 1.18 -4.64 12.68
C GLN A 99 0.34 -3.44 13.11
#